data_AF-A0A8B2HRP2-F1
#
_entry.id   AF-A0A8B2HRP2-F1
#
_cell.length_a   1.000
_cell.length_b   1.000
_cell.length_c   1.000
_cell.angle_alpha   90.00
_cell.angle_beta   90.00
_cell.angle_gamma   90.00
#
_symmetry.space_group_name_H-M   'P 1'
#
loop_
_entity.id
_entity.type
_entity.pdbx_description
1 polymer ?
#
loop_
_entity_poly.entity_id
_entity_poly.type
_entity_poly.pdbx_seq_one_letter_code
_entity_poly.pdbx_strand_id
1 'polypeptide(L)' 'MIYKVHVEFSKEFLEVKEDQINIGLKSKPIKGQANMEIIKKLAKHFGVSSGLVQIKSGHKSQEKIIEISQQKI' A
#
# COMPACT_ATOMS: atom_id res chain seq x y z
N MET A 1 10.65 -6.83 -3.25
CA MET A 1 9.88 -7.57 -2.22
C MET A 1 8.40 -7.44 -2.56
N ILE A 2 7.61 -8.50 -2.39
CA ILE A 2 6.19 -8.51 -2.73
C ILE A 2 5.39 -8.61 -1.44
N TYR A 3 4.45 -7.72 -1.25
CA TYR A 3 3.57 -7.65 -0.08
C TYR A 3 2.12 -7.79 -0.50
N LYS A 4 1.35 -8.56 0.27
CA LYS A 4 -0.12 -8.60 0.18
C LYS A 4 -0.67 -7.49 1.04
N VAL A 5 -1.41 -6.57 0.43
CA VAL A 5 -1.96 -5.40 1.12
C VAL A 5 -3.47 -5.54 1.21
N HIS A 6 -4.00 -5.56 2.41
CA HIS A 6 -5.43 -5.54 2.68
C HIS A 6 -5.87 -4.13 3.07
N VAL A 7 -6.85 -3.59 2.35
CA VAL A 7 -7.34 -2.22 2.53
C VAL A 7 -8.67 -2.23 3.25
N GLU A 8 -8.73 -1.61 4.43
CA GLU A 8 -9.96 -1.44 5.20
C GLU A 8 -10.43 0.02 5.17
N PHE A 9 -11.70 0.23 4.84
CA PHE A 9 -12.32 1.55 4.81
C PHE A 9 -13.15 1.75 6.07
N SER A 10 -12.52 2.21 7.15
CA SER A 10 -13.22 2.51 8.41
C SER A 10 -12.38 3.32 9.39
N LYS A 11 -11.10 2.98 9.52
CA LYS A 11 -10.16 3.64 10.44
C LYS A 11 -8.85 3.87 9.74
N GLU A 12 -8.05 4.80 10.24
CA GLU A 12 -6.72 5.03 9.70
C GLU A 12 -5.69 4.25 10.53
N PHE A 13 -5.05 3.25 9.91
CA PHE A 13 -3.98 2.47 10.55
C PHE A 13 -3.05 1.85 9.49
N LEU A 14 -1.88 1.39 9.93
CA LEU A 14 -0.93 0.64 9.10
C LEU A 14 -0.29 -0.43 9.99
N GLU A 15 -0.58 -1.69 9.70
CA GLU A 15 -0.01 -2.85 10.35
C GLU A 15 0.78 -3.65 9.31
N VAL A 16 2.02 -3.97 9.63
CA VAL A 16 2.89 -4.80 8.79
C VAL A 16 3.19 -6.09 9.54
N LYS A 17 2.83 -7.22 8.93
CA LYS A 17 3.06 -8.58 9.43
C LYS A 17 3.77 -9.38 8.35
N GLU A 18 5.09 -9.47 8.45
CA GLU A 18 5.92 -10.21 7.49
C GLU A 18 5.63 -9.77 6.04
N ASP A 19 4.95 -10.61 5.25
CA ASP A 19 4.57 -10.35 3.85
C ASP A 19 3.15 -9.77 3.68
N GLN A 20 2.42 -9.51 4.77
CA GLN A 20 1.08 -8.93 4.76
C GLN A 20 1.06 -7.53 5.37
N ILE A 21 0.31 -6.63 4.76
CA ILE A 21 0.15 -5.26 5.23
C ILE A 21 -1.34 -4.93 5.30
N ASN A 22 -1.84 -4.63 6.49
CA ASN A 22 -3.19 -4.15 6.66
C ASN A 22 -3.16 -2.62 6.77
N ILE A 23 -3.87 -1.97 5.87
CA ILE A 23 -3.91 -0.51 5.79
C ILE A 23 -5.36 -0.03 5.90
N GLY A 24 -5.60 0.76 6.93
CA GLY A 24 -6.83 1.47 7.12
C GLY A 24 -6.80 2.83 6.43
N LEU A 25 -7.79 3.10 5.58
CA LEU A 25 -8.02 4.41 4.96
C LEU A 25 -9.36 4.99 5.47
N LYS A 26 -9.35 6.26 5.86
CA LYS A 26 -10.59 7.01 6.16
C LYS A 26 -11.27 7.51 4.89
N SER A 27 -10.48 7.73 3.84
CA SER A 27 -10.96 8.24 2.56
C SER A 27 -11.84 7.19 1.88
N LYS A 28 -12.98 7.63 1.31
CA LYS A 28 -13.79 6.77 0.44
C LYS A 28 -12.91 6.28 -0.72
N PRO A 29 -13.13 5.07 -1.27
CA PRO A 29 -12.41 4.56 -2.44
C PRO A 29 -12.81 5.32 -3.71
N ILE A 30 -12.52 6.61 -3.75
CA ILE A 30 -12.65 7.46 -4.93
C ILE A 30 -11.54 7.03 -5.88
N LYS A 31 -11.91 6.75 -7.14
CA LYS A 31 -11.03 6.19 -8.18
C LYS A 31 -9.63 6.81 -8.13
N GLY A 32 -8.62 6.02 -7.76
CA GLY A 32 -7.20 6.42 -7.73
C GLY A 32 -6.69 7.05 -6.42
N GLN A 33 -7.55 7.62 -5.57
CA GLN A 33 -7.11 8.26 -4.32
C GLN A 33 -6.55 7.25 -3.31
N ALA A 34 -7.23 6.12 -3.13
CA ALA A 34 -6.76 5.05 -2.26
C ALA A 34 -5.37 4.53 -2.67
N ASN A 35 -5.12 4.38 -3.98
CA ASN A 35 -3.83 3.88 -4.47
C ASN A 35 -2.68 4.84 -4.14
N MET A 36 -2.89 6.16 -4.32
CA MET A 36 -1.87 7.16 -3.96
C MET A 36 -1.60 7.18 -2.44
N GLU A 37 -2.65 7.09 -1.63
CA GLU A 37 -2.53 7.11 -0.17
C GLU A 37 -1.77 5.88 0.35
N ILE A 38 -2.06 4.69 -0.21
CA ILE A 38 -1.34 3.45 0.07
C ILE A 38 0.13 3.59 -0.32
N ILE A 39 0.42 4.03 -1.55
CA ILE A 39 1.79 4.21 -2.04
C ILE A 39 2.58 5.16 -1.13
N LYS A 40 2.00 6.29 -0.74
CA LYS A 40 2.65 7.26 0.17
C LYS A 40 2.94 6.66 1.55
N LYS A 41 1.98 5.94 2.13
CA LYS A 41 2.15 5.31 3.45
C LYS A 41 3.22 4.22 3.42
N LEU A 42 3.19 3.35 2.42
CA LEU A 42 4.20 2.30 2.25
C LEU A 42 5.57 2.89 1.99
N ALA A 43 5.69 3.85 1.08
CA ALA A 43 6.95 4.55 0.81
C ALA A 43 7.56 5.14 2.08
N LYS A 44 6.75 5.84 2.89
CA LYS A 44 7.18 6.41 4.17
C LYS A 44 7.58 5.34 5.20
N HIS A 45 6.83 4.24 5.28
CA HIS A 45 7.11 3.17 6.24
C HIS A 45 8.39 2.40 5.91
N PHE A 46 8.62 2.11 4.63
CA PHE A 46 9.80 1.38 4.17
C PHE A 46 11.00 2.29 3.85
N GLY A 47 10.85 3.62 3.93
CA GLY A 47 11.91 4.57 3.61
C GLY A 47 12.32 4.57 2.13
N VAL A 48 11.40 4.20 1.23
CA VAL A 48 11.64 4.12 -0.22
C VAL A 48 10.92 5.24 -0.95
N SER A 49 11.36 5.56 -2.17
CA SER A 49 10.63 6.48 -3.05
C SER A 49 9.28 5.89 -3.45
N SER A 50 8.24 6.74 -3.55
CA SER A 50 6.91 6.33 -4.02
C SER A 50 6.92 5.70 -5.41
N GLY A 51 7.89 6.06 -6.26
CA GLY A 51 8.07 5.44 -7.57
C GLY A 51 8.52 3.97 -7.52
N LEU A 52 9.09 3.53 -6.39
CA LEU A 52 9.54 2.17 -6.15
C LEU A 52 8.45 1.26 -5.58
N VAL A 53 7.28 1.83 -5.26
CA VAL A 53 6.11 1.10 -4.76
C VAL A 53 5.12 0.96 -5.90
N GLN A 54 5.00 -0.25 -6.45
CA GLN A 54 4.07 -0.55 -7.55
C GLN A 54 2.99 -1.53 -7.12
N ILE A 55 1.75 -1.20 -7.44
CA ILE A 55 0.63 -2.15 -7.33
C ILE A 55 0.69 -3.06 -8.56
N LYS A 56 0.96 -4.35 -8.36
CA LYS A 56 0.97 -5.37 -9.41
C LYS A 56 -0.44 -5.91 -9.71
N SER A 57 -1.28 -6.01 -8.69
CA SER A 57 -2.63 -6.57 -8.82
C SER A 57 -3.58 -6.01 -7.77
N GLY A 58 -4.89 -6.19 -7.99
CA GLY A 58 -5.92 -5.76 -7.04
C GLY A 58 -6.28 -4.28 -7.13
N HIS A 59 -6.04 -3.61 -8.27
CA HIS A 59 -6.36 -2.18 -8.43
C HIS A 59 -7.81 -1.82 -8.09
N LYS A 60 -8.75 -2.75 -8.32
CA LYS A 60 -10.19 -2.60 -8.01
C LYS A 60 -10.65 -3.34 -6.75
N SER A 61 -9.76 -4.09 -6.08
CA SER A 61 -10.09 -4.87 -4.88
C SER A 61 -9.52 -4.22 -3.61
N GLN A 62 -10.06 -4.62 -2.46
CA GLN A 62 -9.50 -4.34 -1.13
C GLN A 62 -8.18 -5.08 -0.92
N GLU A 63 -8.04 -6.26 -1.52
CA GLU A 63 -6.80 -7.01 -1.53
C GLU A 63 -5.95 -6.61 -2.73
N LYS A 64 -4.72 -6.18 -2.46
CA LYS A 64 -3.76 -5.68 -3.45
C LYS A 64 -2.44 -6.43 -3.30
N ILE A 65 -1.76 -6.63 -4.43
CA ILE A 65 -0.38 -7.13 -4.41
C ILE A 65 0.51 -5.96 -4.76
N ILE A 66 1.40 -5.59 -3.85
CA ILE A 66 2.31 -4.45 -4.00
C ILE A 66 3.74 -4.94 -4.00
N GLU A 67 4.46 -4.57 -5.04
CA GLU A 67 5.90 -4.78 -5.14
C GLU A 67 6.62 -3.51 -4.68
N ILE A 68 7.58 -3.70 -3.78
CA ILE A 68 8.48 -2.67 -3.31
C ILE A 68 9.88 -3.04 -3.78
N SER A 69 10.42 -2.21 -4.67
CA SER A 69 11.81 -2.31 -5.13
C SER A 69 12.71 -1.56 -4.16
N GLN A 70 13.63 -2.25 -3.49
CA GLN A 70 14.65 -1.59 -2.69
C GLN A 70 15.77 -1.16 -3.63
N GLN A 71 15.83 0.13 -3.97
CA GLN A 71 17.03 0.66 -4.60
C GLN A 71 18.01 0.93 -3.46
N LYS A 72 18.94 -0.01 -3.23
CA LYS A 72 20.14 0.26 -2.44
C LYS A 72 20.84 1.43 -3.10
N ILE A 73 20.92 2.56 -2.38
CA ILE A 73 21.89 3.62 -2.66
C ILE A 73 23.19 3.19 -1.99
#